data_AF-A0A7J6VHR8-F1
#
_entry.id   AF-A0A7J6VHR8-F1
#
_cell.length_a   1.000
_cell.length_b   1.000
_cell.length_c   1.000
_cell.angle_alpha   90.00
_cell.angle_beta   90.00
_cell.angle_gamma   90.00
#
_symmetry.space_group_name_H-M   'P 1'
#
loop_
_entity.id
_entity.type
_entity.pdbx_description
1 polymer ?
#
loop_
_entity_poly.entity_id
_entity_poly.type
_entity_poly.pdbx_seq_one_letter_code
_entity_poly.pdbx_strand_id
1 'polypeptide(L)'
;MCLVGDFTGYCSRLVFWMEQFPDGSVEEGVFRKEVESLGKVKHRNLTVLQEYYAGPPNVRLLVYDYMPNGNLATLLQEASHQDGQVLNRPMRHLIALGVAWG
;
A
#
# COMPACT_ATOMS: atom_id res chain seq x y z
N MET A 1 11.63 2.26 0.85
CA MET A 1 12.59 2.91 -0.07
C MET A 1 11.76 3.42 -1.24
N CYS A 2 11.43 4.71 -1.26
CA CYS A 2 10.60 5.29 -2.31
C CYS A 2 11.41 5.32 -3.61
N LEU A 3 11.20 4.34 -4.49
CA LEU A 3 11.72 4.41 -5.84
C LEU A 3 10.75 5.30 -6.63
N VAL A 4 11.16 6.56 -6.82
CA VAL A 4 10.57 7.46 -7.81
C VAL A 4 10.98 6.91 -9.17
N GLY A 5 10.16 6.02 -9.73
CA GLY A 5 10.32 5.54 -11.08
C GLY A 5 9.76 6.55 -12.06
N ASP A 6 10.63 7.30 -12.73
CA ASP A 6 10.29 8.14 -13.88
C ASP A 6 9.77 7.26 -15.03
N PHE A 7 8.45 7.07 -15.11
CA PHE A 7 7.77 6.64 -16.34
C PHE A 7 7.40 7.90 -17.13
N THR A 8 8.32 8.28 -18.02
CA THR A 8 8.20 9.42 -18.93
C THR A 8 7.06 9.19 -19.92
N GLY A 9 5.98 9.96 -19.79
CA GLY A 9 4.99 10.15 -20.86
C GLY A 9 3.55 10.23 -20.35
N TYR A 10 3.04 11.46 -20.23
CA TYR A 10 1.66 11.86 -19.89
C TYR A 10 1.25 11.80 -18.39
N CYS A 11 0.82 12.98 -17.90
CA CYS A 11 0.08 13.25 -16.66
C CYS A 11 0.87 13.52 -15.35
N SER A 12 1.28 14.78 -15.20
CA SER A 12 1.05 15.63 -14.01
C SER A 12 1.15 15.01 -12.60
N ARG A 13 2.32 15.09 -11.94
CA ARG A 13 2.49 15.11 -10.46
C ARG A 13 1.71 14.05 -9.64
N LEU A 14 1.50 12.84 -10.15
CA LEU A 14 0.93 11.75 -9.34
C LEU A 14 2.07 10.97 -8.71
N VAL A 15 2.30 11.20 -7.40
CA VAL A 15 3.14 10.30 -6.59
C VAL A 15 2.35 9.01 -6.44
N PHE A 16 2.99 7.87 -6.62
CA PHE A 16 2.39 6.54 -6.41
C PHE A 16 3.26 5.76 -5.43
N TRP A 17 2.64 4.83 -4.68
CA TRP A 17 3.37 3.88 -3.86
C TRP A 17 3.62 2.61 -4.67
N MET A 18 4.89 2.24 -4.83
CA MET A 18 5.30 1.01 -5.51
C MET A 18 5.88 0.03 -4.51
N GLU A 19 5.34 -1.18 -4.48
CA GLU A 19 5.84 -2.26 -3.64
C GLU A 19 6.44 -3.36 -4.52
N GLN A 20 7.75 -3.61 -4.37
CA GLN A 20 8.45 -4.65 -5.09
C GLN A 20 8.48 -5.93 -4.26
N PHE A 21 7.98 -7.01 -4.85
CA PHE A 21 8.09 -8.35 -4.29
C PHE A 21 9.25 -9.07 -5.02
N PRO A 22 10.39 -9.32 -4.36
CA PRO A 22 11.50 -10.06 -4.94
C PRO A 22 11.22 -11.56 -5.06
N ASP A 23 10.10 -12.03 -4.52
CA ASP A 23 9.81 -13.45 -4.37
C ASP A 23 9.03 -13.99 -5.57
N GLY A 24 9.75 -14.62 -6.50
CA GLY A 24 9.19 -15.39 -7.60
C GLY A 24 8.51 -16.71 -7.20
N SER A 25 8.24 -16.93 -5.91
CA SER A 25 7.67 -18.18 -5.39
C SER A 25 6.16 -18.27 -5.54
N VAL A 26 5.47 -17.14 -5.71
CA VAL A 26 4.00 -17.13 -5.88
C VAL A 26 3.68 -17.55 -7.30
N GLU A 27 2.87 -18.59 -7.50
CA GLU A 27 2.45 -19.02 -8.83
C GLU A 27 1.78 -17.84 -9.59
N GLU A 28 2.14 -17.60 -10.85
CA GLU A 28 1.64 -16.46 -11.64
C GLU A 28 0.10 -16.42 -11.67
N GLY A 29 -0.52 -17.59 -11.73
CA GLY A 29 -1.98 -17.73 -11.69
C GLY A 29 -2.61 -17.27 -10.37
N VAL A 30 -1.93 -17.47 -9.23
CA VAL A 30 -2.39 -17.02 -7.91
C VAL A 30 -2.24 -15.51 -7.80
N PHE A 31 -1.08 -14.97 -8.18
CA PHE A 31 -0.82 -13.54 -8.15
C PHE A 31 -1.81 -12.75 -9.00
N ARG A 32 -2.09 -13.21 -10.24
CA ARG A 32 -3.08 -12.57 -11.10
C ARG A 32 -4.48 -12.58 -10.49
N LYS A 33 -4.90 -13.69 -9.87
CA LYS A 33 -6.22 -13.78 -9.21
C LYS A 33 -6.32 -12.84 -8.00
N GLU A 34 -5.25 -12.75 -7.22
CA GLU A 34 -5.17 -11.90 -6.04
C GLU A 34 -5.20 -10.43 -6.44
N VAL A 35 -4.39 -10.04 -7.43
CA VAL A 35 -4.40 -8.71 -8.05
C VAL A 35 -5.75 -8.35 -8.66
N GLU A 36 -6.40 -9.26 -9.38
CA GLU A 36 -7.72 -9.03 -9.96
C GLU A 36 -8.79 -8.86 -8.87
N SER A 37 -8.65 -9.58 -7.76
CA SER A 37 -9.52 -9.43 -6.59
C SER A 37 -9.27 -8.09 -5.89
N LEU A 38 -8.01 -7.69 -5.72
CA LEU A 38 -7.61 -6.41 -5.14
C LEU A 38 -8.07 -5.22 -6.01
N GLY A 39 -8.00 -5.32 -7.34
CA GLY A 39 -8.48 -4.28 -8.26
C GLY A 39 -10.01 -4.09 -8.23
N LYS A 40 -10.77 -5.13 -7.84
CA LYS A 40 -12.23 -5.04 -7.65
C LYS A 40 -12.62 -4.40 -6.33
N VAL A 41 -11.73 -4.44 -5.32
CA VAL A 41 -12.00 -3.88 -4.00
C VAL A 41 -11.68 -2.40 -4.01
N LYS A 42 -12.72 -1.57 -4.12
CA LYS A 42 -12.64 -0.11 -4.00
C LYS A 42 -13.38 0.32 -2.76
N HIS A 43 -12.65 0.63 -1.70
CA HIS A 43 -13.24 1.11 -0.46
C HIS A 43 -12.48 2.34 0.04
N ARG A 44 -13.16 3.24 0.77
CA ARG A 44 -12.58 4.51 1.23
C ARG A 44 -11.39 4.30 2.18
N ASN A 45 -11.36 3.17 2.88
CA ASN A 45 -10.32 2.83 3.87
C ASN A 45 -9.31 1.80 3.34
N LEU A 46 -9.39 1.42 2.06
CA LEU A 46 -8.46 0.50 1.41
C LEU A 46 -7.75 1.21 0.26
N THR A 47 -6.45 1.07 0.18
CA THR A 47 -5.66 1.65 -0.90
C THR A 47 -5.99 0.93 -2.19
N VAL A 48 -6.41 1.68 -3.20
CA VAL A 48 -6.78 1.10 -4.48
C VAL A 48 -5.51 0.72 -5.23
N LEU A 49 -5.46 -0.54 -5.68
CA LEU A 49 -4.45 -1.00 -6.62
C LEU A 49 -4.76 -0.38 -7.99
N GLN A 50 -3.82 0.38 -8.54
CA GLN A 50 -3.99 1.04 -9.82
C GLN A 50 -3.47 0.16 -10.96
N GLU A 51 -2.23 -0.30 -10.84
CA GLU A 51 -1.54 -1.07 -11.87
C GLU A 51 -0.69 -2.17 -11.22
N TYR A 52 -0.44 -3.25 -11.96
CA TYR A 52 0.49 -4.29 -11.56
C TYR A 52 1.45 -4.60 -12.71
N TYR A 53 2.69 -4.92 -12.37
CA TYR A 53 3.68 -5.36 -13.34
C TYR A 53 4.26 -6.70 -12.90
N ALA A 54 4.20 -7.68 -13.79
CA ALA A 54 4.82 -8.99 -13.61
C ALA A 54 5.75 -9.24 -14.80
N GLY A 55 7.06 -9.08 -14.60
CA GLY A 55 8.07 -9.17 -15.65
C GLY A 55 9.22 -10.12 -15.30
N PRO A 56 9.86 -10.76 -16.29
CA PRO A 56 11.10 -11.52 -16.07
C PRO A 56 12.24 -10.59 -15.59
N PRO A 57 13.17 -11.04 -14.72
CA PRO A 57 13.25 -12.34 -14.04
C PRO A 57 12.63 -12.24 -12.64
N ASN A 58 11.37 -12.65 -12.49
CA ASN A 58 10.66 -12.71 -11.20
C ASN A 58 10.44 -11.37 -10.49
N VAL A 59 10.39 -10.26 -11.22
CA VAL A 59 10.08 -8.96 -10.62
C VAL A 59 8.57 -8.74 -10.66
N ARG A 60 7.98 -8.54 -9.48
CA ARG A 60 6.58 -8.15 -9.33
C ARG A 60 6.50 -6.80 -8.67
N LEU A 61 5.77 -5.89 -9.30
CA LEU A 61 5.50 -4.56 -8.79
C LEU A 61 4.00 -4.38 -8.66
N LEU A 62 3.57 -3.87 -7.52
CA LEU A 62 2.22 -3.38 -7.30
C LEU A 62 2.27 -1.87 -7.17
N VAL A 63 1.45 -1.18 -7.95
CA VAL A 63 1.34 0.28 -7.96
C VAL A 63 0.02 0.65 -7.30
N TYR A 64 0.12 1.32 -6.17
CA TYR A 64 -1.02 1.79 -5.37
C TYR A 64 -1.13 3.32 -5.41
N ASP A 65 -2.35 3.80 -5.19
CA ASP A 65 -2.57 5.22 -4.89
C ASP A 65 -1.71 5.67 -3.71
N TYR A 66 -1.16 6.88 -3.81
CA TYR A 66 -0.23 7.34 -2.80
C TYR A 66 -0.90 7.59 -1.45
N MET A 67 -0.42 6.88 -0.42
CA MET A 67 -0.79 7.12 0.97
C MET A 67 0.15 8.19 1.57
N PRO A 68 -0.33 9.42 1.82
CA PRO A 68 0.52 10.50 2.33
C PRO A 68 1.02 10.24 3.75
N ASN A 69 0.26 9.48 4.54
CA ASN A 69 0.63 9.14 5.91
C ASN A 69 1.45 7.82 5.99
N GLY A 70 1.69 7.14 4.87
CA GLY A 70 2.38 5.86 4.86
C GLY A 70 1.62 4.74 5.59
N ASN A 71 2.36 3.73 6.07
CA ASN A 71 1.78 2.57 6.74
C ASN A 71 1.42 2.89 8.20
N LEU A 72 0.20 2.50 8.58
CA LEU A 72 -0.28 2.58 9.95
C LEU A 72 0.67 1.88 10.94
N ALA A 73 1.29 0.75 10.59
CA ALA A 73 2.23 0.05 11.46
C ALA A 73 3.42 0.93 11.87
N THR A 74 3.98 1.67 10.92
CA THR A 74 5.10 2.59 11.16
C THR A 74 4.66 3.78 12.01
N LEU A 75 3.48 4.36 11.71
CA LEU A 75 2.90 5.44 12.52
C LEU A 75 2.61 5.00 13.96
N LEU A 76 2.09 3.79 14.16
CA LEU A 76 1.83 3.22 15.48
C LEU A 76 3.13 2.98 16.24
N GLN A 77 4.19 2.52 15.56
CA GLN A 77 5.50 2.31 16.13
C GLN A 77 6.16 3.65 16.53
N GLU A 78 6.17 4.63 15.64
CA GLU A 78 6.70 5.98 15.91
C GLU A 78 5.95 6.65 17.08
N ALA A 79 4.62 6.56 17.10
CA ALA A 79 3.82 7.08 18.21
C ALA A 79 4.06 6.32 19.53
N SER A 80 4.52 5.07 19.47
CA SER A 80 4.93 4.32 20.65
C SER A 80 6.33 4.68 21.13
N HIS A 81 7.22 5.13 20.24
CA HIS A 81 8.61 5.49 20.56
C HIS A 81 8.79 6.97 20.97
N GLN A 82 7.88 7.86 20.57
CA GLN A 82 7.87 9.26 21.05
C GLN A 82 7.34 9.34 22.48
N ASP A 83 8.27 9.21 23.45
CA ASP A 83 8.18 9.62 24.86
C ASP A 83 6.76 9.64 25.48
N GLY A 84 6.13 8.47 25.54
CA GLY A 84 4.95 8.27 26.38
C GLY A 84 3.65 8.90 25.89
N GLN A 85 3.58 9.48 24.67
CA GLN A 85 2.31 9.79 24.03
C GLN A 85 1.67 8.52 23.45
N VAL A 86 1.23 7.65 24.36
CA VAL A 86 0.25 6.61 24.13
C VAL A 86 -0.85 7.21 23.26
N LEU A 87 -0.92 6.84 21.96
CA LEU A 87 -1.97 7.28 21.03
C LEU A 87 -3.28 7.43 21.77
N ASN A 88 -3.85 8.64 21.79
CA ASN A 88 -5.03 8.95 22.58
C ASN A 88 -6.08 7.85 22.39
N ARG A 89 -6.64 7.32 23.49
CA ARG A 89 -7.73 6.32 23.46
C ARG A 89 -8.78 6.61 22.37
N PRO A 90 -9.32 7.83 22.19
CA PRO A 90 -10.25 8.13 21.11
C PRO A 90 -9.65 7.91 19.70
N MET A 91 -8.39 8.26 19.49
CA MET A 91 -7.72 8.05 18.21
C MET A 91 -7.54 6.55 17.90
N ARG A 92 -7.27 5.71 18.91
CA ARG A 92 -7.25 4.24 18.74
C ARG A 92 -8.60 3.68 18.33
N HIS A 93 -9.68 4.19 18.92
CA HIS A 93 -11.04 3.76 18.55
C HIS A 93 -11.37 4.16 17.12
N LEU A 94 -10.96 5.35 16.67
CA LEU A 94 -11.16 5.77 15.28
C LEU A 94 -10.38 4.90 14.28
N ILE A 95 -9.14 4.55 14.62
CA ILE A 95 -8.34 3.62 13.81
C ILE A 95 -9.02 2.25 13.74
N ALA A 96 -9.44 1.69 14.89
CA ALA A 96 -10.12 0.40 14.95
C ALA A 96 -11.46 0.42 14.18
N LEU A 97 -12.22 1.52 14.28
CA LEU A 97 -13.46 1.71 13.55
C LEU A 97 -13.23 1.81 12.04
N GLY A 98 -12.18 2.54 11.62
CA GLY A 98 -11.79 2.65 10.22
C GLY A 98 -11.40 1.30 9.62
N VAL A 99 -10.66 0.48 10.37
CA VAL A 99 -10.32 -0.90 9.97
C VAL A 99 -11.56 -1.80 9.91
N ALA A 100 -12.46 -1.68 10.89
CA ALA A 100 -13.68 -2.49 10.94
C ALA A 100 -14.70 -2.14 9.83
N TRP A 101 -14.67 -0.91 9.31
CA TRP A 101 -15.50 -0.47 8.19
C TRP A 101 -14.84 -0.71 6.82
N GLY A 102 -13.64 -1.29 6.79
CA GLY A 102 -12.84 -1.59 5.60
C GLY A 102 -13.50 -2.51 4.60
#